data_AF-A0A951I8W3-F1
#
_entry.id   AF-A0A951I8W3-F1
#
_cell.length_a   1.000
_cell.length_b   1.000
_cell.length_c   1.000
_cell.angle_alpha   90.00
_cell.angle_beta   90.00
_cell.angle_gamma   90.00
#
_symmetry.space_group_name_H-M   'P 1'
#
loop_
_entity.id
_entity.type
_entity.pdbx_description
1 polymer ?
#
loop_
_entity_poly.entity_id
_entity_poly.type
_entity_poly.pdbx_seq_one_letter_code
_entity_poly.pdbx_strand_id
1 'polypeptide(L)'
;MLHNFNSGPSVLPQPVMEAASKAIFDFNGSGLSILEIGHRTPLFQEVLQEAIASVKKLMELDEQYEVLFLHGGATTQFMQVPMNLLDDAGKAAYHINGIWGKKAAAEASLFGQVDIVADSSDRDNTYISKEFSVPADASYLHITTNNTVEGTQWQQYPEVPVPLVADMSSDIFSRPADFKKFSLIYAGAQKNMGAAGVNLVVVKKEVLGRVKRRIPTIMNYQKHIEAASLMNTPPVFSVYVSMLTLRWILEQGGLAEMGKRSLAKSQLLYQTLDKLPVFTTRVAREDRSQMNAVFFLTDPALEAPFLERCKKEGMVGVKGYRTIGGLRVSMYNALELESVEIFCALMTDFAAKHG
;
A
#
# COMPACT_ATOMS: atom_id res chain seq x y z
N MET A 1 27.48 -1.60 0.78
CA MET A 1 26.17 -2.30 0.81
C MET A 1 25.14 -1.38 0.17
N LEU A 2 24.07 -1.91 -0.44
CA LEU A 2 22.99 -1.08 -0.99
C LEU A 2 21.79 -1.09 -0.06
N HIS A 3 21.19 0.08 0.15
CA HIS A 3 19.99 0.28 0.98
C HIS A 3 18.86 0.79 0.09
N ASN A 4 17.87 -0.07 -0.16
CA ASN A 4 16.81 0.21 -1.13
C ASN A 4 15.57 0.83 -0.46
N PHE A 5 15.48 2.16 -0.48
CA PHE A 5 14.36 2.95 0.04
C PHE A 5 13.31 3.30 -1.02
N ASN A 6 13.30 2.63 -2.18
CA ASN A 6 12.32 2.88 -3.22
C ASN A 6 10.89 2.75 -2.68
N SER A 7 10.02 3.69 -3.09
CA SER A 7 8.62 3.71 -2.65
C SER A 7 7.70 2.73 -3.37
N GLY A 8 8.22 1.97 -4.33
CA GLY A 8 7.45 1.10 -5.22
C GLY A 8 8.04 1.08 -6.64
N PRO A 9 8.56 -0.06 -7.15
CA PRO A 9 8.72 -1.33 -6.45
C PRO A 9 9.63 -1.23 -5.21
N SER A 10 9.22 -1.81 -4.09
CA SER A 10 9.98 -1.82 -2.84
C SER A 10 11.03 -2.93 -2.79
N VAL A 11 11.87 -2.91 -1.76
CA VAL A 11 12.66 -4.08 -1.36
C VAL A 11 11.73 -5.25 -0.98
N LEU A 12 12.19 -6.48 -1.26
CA LEU A 12 11.55 -7.74 -0.87
C LEU A 12 12.46 -8.47 0.11
N PRO A 13 11.91 -9.32 1.01
CA PRO A 13 12.74 -10.08 1.93
C PRO A 13 13.68 -11.01 1.17
N GLN A 14 14.93 -11.16 1.63
CA GLN A 14 15.91 -12.01 0.96
C GLN A 14 15.44 -13.47 0.79
N PRO A 15 14.83 -14.14 1.80
CA PRO A 15 14.32 -15.51 1.63
C PRO A 15 13.24 -15.61 0.55
N VAL A 16 12.41 -14.58 0.39
CA VAL A 16 11.37 -14.50 -0.66
C VAL A 16 12.02 -14.43 -2.04
N MET A 17 13.05 -13.58 -2.20
CA MET A 17 13.80 -13.45 -3.45
C MET A 17 14.49 -14.77 -3.85
N GLU A 18 15.10 -15.45 -2.87
CA GLU A 18 15.76 -16.74 -3.10
C GLU A 18 14.77 -17.84 -3.51
N ALA A 19 13.63 -17.94 -2.82
CA ALA A 19 12.58 -18.90 -3.17
C ALA A 19 11.97 -18.60 -4.55
N ALA A 20 11.68 -17.33 -4.84
CA ALA A 20 11.16 -16.89 -6.14
C ALA A 20 12.13 -17.22 -7.29
N SER A 21 13.43 -17.00 -7.08
CA SER A 21 14.47 -17.32 -8.06
C SER A 21 14.54 -18.82 -8.35
N LYS A 22 14.52 -19.67 -7.31
CA LYS A 22 14.53 -21.14 -7.46
C LYS A 22 13.32 -21.65 -8.23
N ALA A 23 12.14 -21.10 -7.93
CA ALA A 23 10.88 -21.49 -8.58
C ALA A 23 10.83 -21.21 -10.09
N ILE A 24 11.65 -20.27 -10.59
CA ILE A 24 11.78 -20.03 -12.04
C ILE A 24 12.45 -21.23 -12.72
N PHE A 25 13.40 -21.90 -12.07
CA PHE A 25 14.12 -23.04 -12.65
C PHE A 25 13.39 -24.36 -12.39
N ASP A 26 12.92 -24.58 -11.17
CA ASP A 26 12.18 -25.78 -10.78
C ASP A 26 11.24 -25.46 -9.62
N PHE A 27 9.94 -25.35 -9.93
CA PHE A 27 8.91 -25.10 -8.95
C PHE A 27 8.64 -26.36 -8.13
N ASN A 28 9.03 -26.32 -6.85
CA ASN A 28 8.78 -27.39 -5.87
C ASN A 28 9.27 -28.79 -6.28
N GLY A 29 10.33 -28.88 -7.10
CA GLY A 29 10.86 -30.18 -7.54
C GLY A 29 9.96 -30.88 -8.57
N SER A 30 9.07 -30.13 -9.23
CA SER A 30 8.18 -30.67 -10.26
C SER A 30 8.87 -30.90 -11.60
N GLY A 31 10.07 -30.33 -11.78
CA GLY A 31 10.76 -30.28 -13.07
C GLY A 31 10.18 -29.25 -14.04
N LEU A 32 9.26 -28.39 -13.58
CA LEU A 32 8.62 -27.33 -14.36
C LEU A 32 8.86 -25.97 -13.72
N SER A 33 8.94 -24.90 -14.53
CA SER A 33 8.98 -23.53 -14.02
C SER A 33 7.61 -23.10 -13.48
N ILE A 34 7.59 -22.28 -12.42
CA ILE A 34 6.37 -21.55 -11.99
C ILE A 34 5.77 -20.69 -13.12
N LEU A 35 6.57 -20.34 -14.13
CA LEU A 35 6.15 -19.56 -15.29
C LEU A 35 5.44 -20.42 -16.36
N GLU A 36 5.56 -21.74 -16.26
CA GLU A 36 5.04 -22.71 -17.24
C GLU A 36 3.84 -23.49 -16.70
N ILE A 37 3.58 -23.44 -15.39
CA ILE A 37 2.43 -24.15 -14.81
C ILE A 37 1.10 -23.48 -15.19
N GLY A 38 0.11 -24.29 -15.55
CA GLY A 38 -1.24 -23.81 -15.81
C GLY A 38 -1.93 -23.31 -14.55
N HIS A 39 -2.57 -22.14 -14.60
CA HIS A 39 -3.28 -21.54 -13.47
C HIS A 39 -4.49 -22.33 -12.95
N ARG A 40 -4.91 -23.39 -13.66
CA ARG A 40 -5.99 -24.31 -13.23
C ARG A 40 -5.46 -25.64 -12.68
N THR A 41 -4.14 -25.81 -12.66
CA THR A 41 -3.52 -27.02 -12.11
C THR A 41 -3.54 -26.98 -10.58
N PRO A 42 -3.54 -28.15 -9.91
CA PRO A 42 -3.41 -28.20 -8.44
C PRO A 42 -2.20 -27.42 -7.92
N LEU A 43 -1.07 -27.47 -8.65
CA LEU A 43 0.17 -26.76 -8.30
C LEU A 43 -0.04 -25.25 -8.09
N PHE A 44 -0.77 -24.58 -8.98
CA PHE A 44 -1.04 -23.15 -8.81
C PHE A 44 -2.22 -22.87 -7.87
N GLN A 45 -3.21 -23.76 -7.84
CA GLN A 45 -4.34 -23.61 -6.91
C GLN A 45 -3.89 -23.60 -5.45
N GLU A 46 -2.91 -24.44 -5.09
CA GLU A 46 -2.29 -24.43 -3.77
C GLU A 46 -1.64 -23.07 -3.44
N VAL A 47 -0.89 -22.49 -4.39
CA VAL A 47 -0.27 -21.16 -4.23
C VAL A 47 -1.34 -20.09 -3.96
N LEU A 48 -2.42 -20.08 -4.75
CA LEU A 48 -3.49 -19.10 -4.60
C LEU A 48 -4.26 -19.29 -3.29
N GLN A 49 -4.59 -20.53 -2.93
CA GLN A 49 -5.29 -20.86 -1.69
C GLN A 49 -4.47 -20.48 -0.46
N GLU A 50 -3.17 -20.75 -0.47
CA GLU A 50 -2.27 -20.33 0.61
C GLU A 50 -2.19 -18.81 0.73
N ALA A 51 -2.11 -18.09 -0.41
CA ALA A 51 -2.12 -16.63 -0.41
C ALA A 51 -3.41 -16.07 0.21
N ILE A 52 -4.57 -16.60 -0.21
CA ILE A 52 -5.89 -16.22 0.33
C ILE A 52 -5.98 -16.52 1.84
N ALA A 53 -5.59 -17.72 2.25
CA ALA A 53 -5.61 -18.13 3.65
C ALA A 53 -4.70 -17.26 4.52
N SER A 54 -3.52 -16.90 4.00
CA SER A 54 -2.57 -16.02 4.69
C SER A 54 -3.14 -14.61 4.88
N VAL A 55 -3.80 -14.05 3.86
CA VAL A 55 -4.51 -12.76 3.97
C VAL A 55 -5.62 -12.85 5.02
N LYS A 56 -6.51 -13.86 4.94
CA LYS A 56 -7.59 -14.05 5.92
C LYS A 56 -7.04 -14.18 7.34
N LYS A 57 -5.94 -14.91 7.53
CA LYS A 57 -5.28 -15.08 8.84
C LYS A 57 -4.67 -13.78 9.36
N LEU A 58 -3.92 -13.05 8.54
CA LEU A 58 -3.29 -11.79 8.93
C LEU A 58 -4.33 -10.70 9.26
N MET A 59 -5.46 -10.70 8.57
CA MET A 59 -6.53 -9.72 8.76
C MET A 59 -7.64 -10.19 9.70
N GLU A 60 -7.52 -11.41 10.26
CA GLU A 60 -8.50 -12.04 11.14
C GLU A 60 -9.93 -12.07 10.55
N LEU A 61 -10.04 -12.27 9.24
CA LEU A 61 -11.31 -12.21 8.50
C LEU A 61 -12.10 -13.50 8.63
N ASP A 62 -13.43 -13.36 8.61
CA ASP A 62 -14.37 -14.47 8.58
C ASP A 62 -14.87 -14.75 7.14
N GLU A 63 -15.85 -15.64 7.02
CA GLU A 63 -16.43 -16.04 5.74
C GLU A 63 -17.29 -14.95 5.07
N GLN A 64 -17.50 -13.79 5.70
CA GLN A 64 -18.22 -12.67 5.06
C GLN A 64 -17.36 -11.98 4.01
N TYR A 65 -16.05 -12.17 4.09
CA TYR A 65 -15.06 -11.56 3.21
C TYR A 65 -14.54 -12.52 2.15
N GLU A 66 -14.42 -11.99 0.93
CA GLU A 66 -13.70 -12.63 -0.17
C GLU A 66 -12.36 -11.93 -0.40
N VAL A 67 -11.37 -12.73 -0.79
CA VAL A 67 -10.00 -12.27 -1.09
C VAL A 67 -9.71 -12.59 -2.54
N LEU A 68 -9.36 -11.56 -3.32
CA LEU A 68 -9.10 -11.66 -4.76
C LEU A 68 -7.71 -11.16 -5.09
N PHE A 69 -7.03 -11.87 -5.99
CA PHE A 69 -5.77 -11.45 -6.59
C PHE A 69 -6.00 -11.10 -8.07
N LEU A 70 -6.00 -9.79 -8.37
CA LEU A 70 -6.41 -9.23 -9.66
C LEU A 70 -5.25 -8.54 -10.38
N HIS A 71 -5.42 -8.29 -11.68
CA HIS A 71 -4.47 -7.53 -12.50
C HIS A 71 -4.64 -6.01 -12.34
N GLY A 72 -3.81 -5.23 -13.04
CA GLY A 72 -4.03 -3.79 -13.30
C GLY A 72 -3.55 -2.83 -12.19
N GLY A 73 -3.28 -3.34 -11.00
CA GLY A 73 -2.80 -2.52 -9.88
C GLY A 73 -3.89 -1.64 -9.27
N ALA A 74 -3.49 -0.80 -8.29
CA ALA A 74 -4.40 0.07 -7.55
C ALA A 74 -5.18 1.05 -8.44
N THR A 75 -4.57 1.57 -9.51
CA THR A 75 -5.24 2.50 -10.42
C THR A 75 -6.45 1.87 -11.12
N THR A 76 -6.40 0.57 -11.47
CA THR A 76 -7.59 -0.13 -11.99
C THR A 76 -8.70 -0.19 -10.94
N GLN A 77 -8.37 -0.24 -9.65
CA GLN A 77 -9.38 -0.21 -8.59
C GLN A 77 -10.07 1.15 -8.48
N PHE A 78 -9.44 2.25 -8.91
CA PHE A 78 -10.06 3.58 -8.91
C PHE A 78 -11.30 3.63 -9.80
N MET A 79 -11.36 2.83 -10.87
CA MET A 79 -12.56 2.62 -11.70
C MET A 79 -13.37 1.38 -11.27
N GLN A 80 -12.71 0.30 -10.85
CA GLN A 80 -13.40 -0.97 -10.57
C GLN A 80 -14.27 -0.89 -9.31
N VAL A 81 -13.83 -0.16 -8.28
CA VAL A 81 -14.62 0.08 -7.06
C VAL A 81 -15.94 0.80 -7.39
N PRO A 82 -15.96 2.00 -7.99
CA PRO A 82 -17.20 2.69 -8.32
C PRO A 82 -18.05 1.90 -9.33
N MET A 83 -17.44 1.15 -10.27
CA MET A 83 -18.21 0.24 -11.13
C MET A 83 -19.07 -0.76 -10.34
N ASN A 84 -18.58 -1.25 -9.21
CA ASN A 84 -19.22 -2.31 -8.41
C ASN A 84 -19.96 -1.82 -7.17
N LEU A 85 -19.78 -0.57 -6.73
CA LEU A 85 -20.39 -0.03 -5.52
C LEU A 85 -21.19 1.27 -5.72
N LEU A 86 -21.00 2.00 -6.83
CA LEU A 86 -21.66 3.28 -7.09
C LEU A 86 -22.63 3.14 -8.27
N ASP A 87 -23.93 3.24 -8.02
CA ASP A 87 -24.95 3.26 -9.08
C ASP A 87 -24.99 4.63 -9.78
N ASP A 88 -25.55 4.70 -10.99
CA ASP A 88 -25.51 5.93 -11.81
C ASP A 88 -26.17 7.14 -11.13
N ALA A 89 -27.20 6.91 -10.32
CA ALA A 89 -27.88 7.92 -9.50
C ALA A 89 -27.35 8.01 -8.05
N GLY A 90 -26.35 7.20 -7.71
CA GLY A 90 -25.74 7.17 -6.39
C GLY A 90 -24.69 8.27 -6.20
N LYS A 91 -24.24 8.41 -4.96
CA LYS A 91 -23.16 9.32 -4.56
C LYS A 91 -22.08 8.55 -3.83
N ALA A 92 -20.81 8.83 -4.09
CA ALA A 92 -19.69 8.31 -3.33
C ALA A 92 -19.01 9.46 -2.57
N ALA A 93 -18.75 9.25 -1.29
CA ALA A 93 -17.98 10.18 -0.48
C ALA A 93 -16.48 9.88 -0.60
N TYR A 94 -15.65 10.91 -0.73
CA TYR A 94 -14.19 10.79 -0.81
C TYR A 94 -13.51 11.69 0.21
N HIS A 95 -12.53 11.12 0.91
CA HIS A 95 -11.60 11.84 1.77
C HIS A 95 -10.24 11.98 1.08
N ILE A 96 -9.81 13.22 0.85
CA ILE A 96 -8.59 13.52 0.09
C ILE A 96 -7.53 14.13 1.02
N ASN A 97 -6.48 13.35 1.33
CA ASN A 97 -5.27 13.86 1.98
C ASN A 97 -4.00 13.62 1.15
N GLY A 98 -4.13 13.60 -0.17
CA GLY A 98 -3.00 13.36 -1.05
C GLY A 98 -3.37 12.98 -2.48
N ILE A 99 -2.34 12.82 -3.30
CA ILE A 99 -2.48 12.60 -4.74
C ILE A 99 -3.25 11.32 -5.11
N TRP A 100 -3.17 10.27 -4.29
CA TRP A 100 -3.83 8.99 -4.59
C TRP A 100 -5.35 9.08 -4.39
N GLY A 101 -5.81 9.65 -3.27
CA GLY A 101 -7.22 9.93 -3.04
C GLY A 101 -7.81 10.85 -4.12
N LYS A 102 -7.07 11.89 -4.51
CA LYS A 102 -7.48 12.81 -5.59
C LYS A 102 -7.69 12.08 -6.93
N LYS A 103 -6.77 11.17 -7.30
CA LYS A 103 -6.89 10.37 -8.52
C LYS A 103 -8.05 9.37 -8.44
N ALA A 104 -8.26 8.75 -7.28
CA ALA A 104 -9.37 7.84 -7.07
C ALA A 104 -10.73 8.56 -7.21
N ALA A 105 -10.87 9.75 -6.63
CA ALA A 105 -12.07 10.57 -6.74
C ALA A 105 -12.33 11.03 -8.19
N ALA A 106 -11.28 11.45 -8.90
CA ALA A 106 -11.40 11.84 -10.30
C ALA A 106 -11.88 10.70 -11.19
N GLU A 107 -11.33 9.49 -11.02
CA GLU A 107 -11.76 8.32 -11.79
C GLU A 107 -13.21 7.91 -11.45
N ALA A 108 -13.59 7.99 -10.17
CA ALA A 108 -14.94 7.65 -9.73
C ALA A 108 -16.03 8.58 -10.27
N SER A 109 -15.69 9.84 -10.56
CA SER A 109 -16.61 10.81 -11.16
C SER A 109 -17.12 10.42 -12.56
N LEU A 110 -16.46 9.45 -13.21
CA LEU A 110 -16.91 8.88 -14.48
C LEU A 110 -18.13 7.95 -14.32
N PHE A 111 -18.44 7.51 -13.10
CA PHE A 111 -19.46 6.50 -12.82
C PHE A 111 -20.64 7.03 -12.00
N GLY A 112 -20.48 8.16 -11.31
CA GLY A 112 -21.57 8.75 -10.54
C GLY A 112 -21.13 10.03 -9.83
N GLN A 113 -21.99 10.58 -8.98
CA GLN A 113 -21.65 11.77 -8.23
C GLN A 113 -20.58 11.46 -7.17
N VAL A 114 -19.60 12.35 -7.05
CA VAL A 114 -18.54 12.29 -6.03
C VAL A 114 -18.63 13.51 -5.14
N ASP A 115 -18.81 13.27 -3.83
CA ASP A 115 -18.82 14.29 -2.80
C ASP A 115 -17.47 14.27 -2.06
N ILE A 116 -16.70 15.35 -2.14
CA ILE A 116 -15.47 15.49 -1.36
C ILE A 116 -15.85 15.95 0.05
N VAL A 117 -15.80 15.03 1.00
CA VAL A 117 -16.23 15.29 2.40
C VAL A 117 -15.12 15.89 3.25
N ALA A 118 -13.87 15.75 2.82
CA ALA A 118 -12.70 16.38 3.40
C ALA A 118 -11.57 16.44 2.38
N ASP A 119 -10.79 17.53 2.45
CA ASP A 119 -9.64 17.80 1.60
C ASP A 119 -8.58 18.54 2.45
N SER A 120 -7.32 18.11 2.42
CA SER A 120 -6.21 18.79 3.12
C SER A 120 -5.23 19.51 2.19
N SER A 121 -5.63 19.78 0.95
CA SER A 121 -4.85 20.53 -0.05
C SER A 121 -4.65 22.00 0.29
N ASP A 122 -5.44 22.57 1.22
CA ASP A 122 -5.24 23.90 1.79
C ASP A 122 -3.86 24.06 2.48
N ARG A 123 -3.26 22.95 2.93
CA ARG A 123 -1.91 22.89 3.49
C ARG A 123 -1.05 21.83 2.83
N ASP A 124 -1.11 21.73 1.50
CA ASP A 124 -0.30 20.81 0.70
C ASP A 124 -0.39 19.34 1.14
N ASN A 125 -1.53 18.94 1.72
CA ASN A 125 -1.77 17.60 2.28
C ASN A 125 -0.79 17.19 3.40
N THR A 126 -0.28 18.16 4.16
CA THR A 126 0.65 17.93 5.28
C THR A 126 -0.03 17.45 6.57
N TYR A 127 -1.34 17.21 6.54
CA TYR A 127 -2.11 16.69 7.67
C TYR A 127 -3.30 15.87 7.16
N ILE A 128 -3.94 15.13 8.06
CA ILE A 128 -5.18 14.42 7.81
C ILE A 128 -6.33 15.21 8.44
N SER A 129 -7.29 15.62 7.62
CA SER A 129 -8.50 16.30 8.11
C SER A 129 -9.43 15.29 8.82
N LYS A 130 -9.47 15.32 10.15
CA LYS A 130 -10.23 14.33 10.95
C LYS A 130 -11.68 14.74 11.19
N GLU A 131 -11.99 16.02 11.03
CA GLU A 131 -13.34 16.59 11.21
C GLU A 131 -14.08 16.61 9.88
N PHE A 132 -14.99 15.66 9.67
CA PHE A 132 -15.83 15.60 8.49
C PHE A 132 -17.11 14.80 8.77
N SER A 133 -18.13 15.02 7.95
CA SER A 133 -19.38 14.26 7.98
C SER A 133 -19.60 13.57 6.65
N VAL A 134 -20.05 12.32 6.69
CA VAL A 134 -20.40 11.56 5.49
C VAL A 134 -21.92 11.60 5.29
N PRO A 135 -22.42 11.94 4.10
CA PRO A 135 -23.85 11.85 3.79
C PRO A 135 -24.38 10.44 4.01
N ALA A 136 -25.52 10.30 4.69
CA ALA A 136 -26.11 8.99 4.99
C ALA A 136 -26.62 8.26 3.73
N ASP A 137 -26.87 8.99 2.63
CA ASP A 137 -27.21 8.45 1.31
C ASP A 137 -25.99 8.11 0.45
N ALA A 138 -24.77 8.30 0.95
CA ALA A 138 -23.56 7.90 0.23
C ALA A 138 -23.47 6.37 0.12
N SER A 139 -23.11 5.89 -1.06
CA SER A 139 -22.92 4.46 -1.35
C SER A 139 -21.69 3.89 -0.64
N TYR A 140 -20.66 4.72 -0.43
CA TYR A 140 -19.48 4.41 0.37
C TYR A 140 -18.70 5.69 0.71
N LEU A 141 -17.81 5.59 1.70
CA LEU A 141 -16.69 6.51 1.90
C LEU A 141 -15.39 5.86 1.40
N HIS A 142 -14.62 6.54 0.57
CA HIS A 142 -13.27 6.13 0.20
C HIS A 142 -12.21 6.94 0.94
N ILE A 143 -11.22 6.24 1.49
CA ILE A 143 -10.03 6.83 2.10
C ILE A 143 -8.76 6.22 1.51
N THR A 144 -7.66 6.98 1.54
CA THR A 144 -6.30 6.43 1.38
C THR A 144 -5.66 6.36 2.76
N THR A 145 -5.30 5.16 3.24
CA THR A 145 -4.79 4.98 4.62
C THR A 145 -3.40 5.54 4.80
N ASN A 146 -2.56 5.48 3.77
CA ASN A 146 -1.20 6.00 3.77
C ASN A 146 -0.85 6.69 2.45
N ASN A 147 -0.58 7.99 2.49
CA ASN A 147 -0.21 8.81 1.35
C ASN A 147 1.30 8.77 1.13
N THR A 148 1.71 7.91 0.19
CA THR A 148 3.13 7.60 -0.08
C THR A 148 3.95 8.79 -0.59
N VAL A 149 3.29 9.81 -1.14
CA VAL A 149 3.93 10.98 -1.76
C VAL A 149 4.04 12.13 -0.77
N GLU A 150 3.02 12.33 0.05
CA GLU A 150 2.88 13.40 1.03
C GLU A 150 3.43 13.01 2.41
N GLY A 151 3.46 11.72 2.73
CA GLY A 151 3.99 11.18 3.99
C GLY A 151 3.00 11.21 5.15
N THR A 152 1.70 11.32 4.88
CA THR A 152 0.64 11.22 5.89
C THR A 152 0.08 9.80 6.02
N GLN A 153 -0.31 9.38 7.23
CA GLN A 153 -0.93 8.08 7.49
C GLN A 153 -1.99 8.18 8.58
N TRP A 154 -3.15 7.55 8.33
CA TRP A 154 -4.20 7.41 9.32
C TRP A 154 -3.72 6.54 10.48
N GLN A 155 -3.61 7.10 11.67
CA GLN A 155 -3.26 6.33 12.87
C GLN A 155 -4.45 5.51 13.40
N GLN A 156 -5.66 6.05 13.23
CA GLN A 156 -6.95 5.44 13.55
C GLN A 156 -7.91 5.70 12.39
N TYR A 157 -8.77 4.74 12.06
CA TYR A 157 -9.72 4.88 10.95
C TYR A 157 -11.04 5.49 11.42
N PRO A 158 -11.74 6.25 10.56
CA PRO A 158 -13.00 6.87 10.92
C PRO A 158 -14.13 5.84 11.10
N GLU A 159 -15.03 6.10 12.05
CA GLU A 159 -16.29 5.39 12.19
C GLU A 159 -17.35 6.08 11.31
N VAL A 160 -17.97 5.33 10.40
CA VAL A 160 -18.94 5.89 9.45
C VAL A 160 -20.13 4.94 9.27
N PRO A 161 -21.34 5.47 9.00
CA PRO A 161 -22.55 4.66 8.87
C PRO A 161 -22.68 3.99 7.49
N VAL A 162 -21.79 4.30 6.55
CA VAL A 162 -21.77 3.78 5.17
C VAL A 162 -20.60 2.82 4.97
N PRO A 163 -20.59 1.96 3.93
CA PRO A 163 -19.45 1.13 3.61
C PRO A 163 -18.13 1.94 3.54
N LEU A 164 -17.11 1.49 4.27
CA LEU A 164 -15.78 2.09 4.22
C LEU A 164 -14.88 1.35 3.20
N VAL A 165 -14.32 2.10 2.26
CA VAL A 165 -13.41 1.64 1.22
C VAL A 165 -12.02 2.22 1.46
N ALA A 166 -10.98 1.40 1.38
CA ALA A 166 -9.61 1.85 1.59
C ALA A 166 -8.63 1.43 0.49
N ASP A 167 -7.85 2.41 0.01
CA ASP A 167 -6.54 2.16 -0.58
C ASP A 167 -5.53 1.94 0.54
N MET A 168 -5.06 0.70 0.71
CA MET A 168 -4.02 0.32 1.66
C MET A 168 -2.70 -0.04 0.98
N SER A 169 -2.49 0.38 -0.27
CA SER A 169 -1.35 -0.08 -1.07
C SER A 169 -0.01 0.05 -0.36
N SER A 170 0.23 1.14 0.39
CA SER A 170 1.53 1.41 1.03
C SER A 170 1.67 0.97 2.48
N ASP A 171 0.60 0.57 3.16
CA ASP A 171 0.67 0.22 4.59
C ASP A 171 -0.09 -1.05 4.95
N ILE A 172 -0.66 -1.77 3.97
CA ILE A 172 -1.25 -3.08 4.20
C ILE A 172 -0.23 -4.01 4.86
N PHE A 173 -0.66 -4.72 5.90
CA PHE A 173 0.17 -5.63 6.71
C PHE A 173 1.37 -4.98 7.42
N SER A 174 1.43 -3.66 7.56
CA SER A 174 2.51 -2.98 8.29
C SER A 174 2.36 -3.03 9.82
N ARG A 175 1.13 -3.21 10.31
CA ARG A 175 0.78 -3.22 11.74
C ARG A 175 -0.57 -3.90 11.96
N PRO A 176 -0.92 -4.27 13.21
CA PRO A 176 -2.27 -4.71 13.54
C PRO A 176 -3.27 -3.57 13.25
N ALA A 177 -4.41 -3.94 12.71
CA ALA A 177 -5.48 -3.02 12.35
C ALA A 177 -6.83 -3.75 12.42
N ASP A 178 -7.90 -3.02 12.72
CA ASP A 178 -9.25 -3.57 12.64
C ASP A 178 -9.73 -3.54 11.19
N PHE A 179 -9.35 -4.57 10.43
CA PHE A 179 -9.73 -4.70 9.03
C PHE A 179 -11.24 -4.93 8.84
N LYS A 180 -11.97 -5.32 9.90
CA LYS A 180 -13.41 -5.60 9.83
C LYS A 180 -14.27 -4.35 9.68
N LYS A 181 -13.70 -3.18 9.97
CA LYS A 181 -14.32 -1.87 9.71
C LYS A 181 -14.52 -1.60 8.22
N PHE A 182 -13.68 -2.19 7.37
CA PHE A 182 -13.72 -1.94 5.93
C PHE A 182 -14.66 -2.92 5.24
N SER A 183 -15.46 -2.38 4.33
CA SER A 183 -16.27 -3.18 3.40
C SER A 183 -15.49 -3.56 2.16
N LEU A 184 -14.50 -2.75 1.75
CA LEU A 184 -13.58 -3.08 0.67
C LEU A 184 -12.20 -2.49 0.97
N ILE A 185 -11.17 -3.33 0.82
CA ILE A 185 -9.76 -2.92 0.86
C ILE A 185 -9.14 -3.31 -0.47
N TYR A 186 -8.31 -2.45 -1.03
CA TYR A 186 -7.42 -2.84 -2.13
C TYR A 186 -5.99 -2.37 -1.90
N ALA A 187 -5.04 -3.13 -2.46
CA ALA A 187 -3.63 -2.83 -2.37
C ALA A 187 -2.86 -3.34 -3.60
N GLY A 188 -2.16 -2.43 -4.29
CA GLY A 188 -1.14 -2.83 -5.26
C GLY A 188 0.05 -3.48 -4.54
N ALA A 189 0.46 -4.67 -4.95
CA ALA A 189 1.41 -5.48 -4.18
C ALA A 189 2.81 -4.86 -4.06
N GLN A 190 3.23 -4.05 -5.03
CA GLN A 190 4.62 -3.58 -5.22
C GLN A 190 5.19 -2.66 -4.14
N LYS A 191 4.44 -2.39 -3.07
CA LYS A 191 4.89 -1.51 -1.98
C LYS A 191 5.21 -2.30 -0.70
N ASN A 192 4.26 -3.11 -0.21
CA ASN A 192 4.45 -3.76 1.10
C ASN A 192 4.11 -5.26 1.12
N MET A 193 3.59 -5.83 0.02
CA MET A 193 3.02 -7.18 0.01
C MET A 193 3.66 -8.13 -1.01
N GLY A 194 4.38 -7.64 -2.01
CA GLY A 194 5.01 -8.52 -3.00
C GLY A 194 5.51 -7.80 -4.25
N ALA A 195 5.58 -8.54 -5.35
CA ALA A 195 6.03 -8.01 -6.63
C ALA A 195 4.92 -7.22 -7.36
N ALA A 196 5.32 -6.24 -8.17
CA ALA A 196 4.41 -5.58 -9.11
C ALA A 196 3.75 -6.60 -10.05
N GLY A 197 2.54 -6.26 -10.53
CA GLY A 197 1.77 -7.07 -11.46
C GLY A 197 0.51 -7.71 -10.86
N VAL A 198 0.33 -7.65 -9.54
CA VAL A 198 -0.89 -8.12 -8.86
C VAL A 198 -1.43 -7.06 -7.89
N ASN A 199 -2.76 -7.03 -7.78
CA ASN A 199 -3.53 -6.21 -6.87
C ASN A 199 -4.35 -7.12 -5.95
N LEU A 200 -4.24 -6.93 -4.64
CA LEU A 200 -5.13 -7.57 -3.67
C LEU A 200 -6.43 -6.76 -3.58
N VAL A 201 -7.56 -7.45 -3.56
CA VAL A 201 -8.86 -6.91 -3.14
C VAL A 201 -9.42 -7.80 -2.03
N VAL A 202 -9.87 -7.19 -0.95
CA VAL A 202 -10.61 -7.85 0.12
C VAL A 202 -11.96 -7.17 0.22
N VAL A 203 -13.06 -7.91 0.10
CA VAL A 203 -14.39 -7.31 -0.02
C VAL A 203 -15.44 -8.10 0.76
N LYS A 204 -16.33 -7.40 1.48
CA LYS A 204 -17.52 -7.98 2.08
C LYS A 204 -18.50 -8.36 0.97
N LYS A 205 -18.98 -9.60 0.96
CA LYS A 205 -19.93 -10.07 -0.07
C LYS A 205 -21.20 -9.23 -0.13
N GLU A 206 -21.70 -8.80 1.02
CA GLU A 206 -22.98 -8.10 1.13
C GLU A 206 -23.03 -6.74 0.41
N VAL A 207 -21.89 -6.08 0.18
CA VAL A 207 -21.86 -4.77 -0.49
C VAL A 207 -21.93 -4.88 -2.02
N LEU A 208 -21.79 -6.08 -2.57
CA LEU A 208 -21.82 -6.33 -4.01
C LEU A 208 -23.23 -6.64 -4.52
N GLY A 209 -23.43 -6.55 -5.84
CA GLY A 209 -24.69 -6.91 -6.50
C GLY A 209 -25.83 -5.89 -6.35
N ARG A 210 -25.52 -4.69 -5.83
CA ARG A 210 -26.50 -3.62 -5.60
C ARG A 210 -26.60 -2.61 -6.76
N VAL A 211 -25.61 -2.60 -7.65
CA VAL A 211 -25.52 -1.65 -8.78
C VAL A 211 -26.33 -2.15 -9.97
N LYS A 212 -27.05 -1.26 -10.67
CA LYS A 212 -27.83 -1.62 -11.86
C LYS A 212 -27.06 -1.47 -13.16
N ARG A 213 -26.00 -0.65 -13.16
CA ARG A 213 -25.11 -0.46 -14.31
C ARG A 213 -24.62 -1.80 -14.84
N ARG A 214 -24.55 -1.92 -16.17
CA ARG A 214 -23.87 -3.05 -16.82
C ARG A 214 -22.36 -2.96 -16.59
N ILE A 215 -21.82 -3.91 -15.84
CA ILE A 215 -20.37 -4.01 -15.56
C ILE A 215 -19.74 -5.01 -16.54
N PRO A 216 -18.64 -4.68 -17.25
CA PRO A 216 -17.87 -5.66 -18.01
C PRO A 216 -17.44 -6.82 -17.11
N THR A 217 -17.52 -8.06 -17.60
CA THR A 217 -17.27 -9.27 -16.78
C THR A 217 -15.94 -9.21 -16.03
N ILE A 218 -14.85 -8.80 -16.69
CA ILE A 218 -13.52 -8.70 -16.08
C ILE A 218 -13.41 -7.61 -15.00
N MET A 219 -14.33 -6.64 -14.98
CA MET A 219 -14.41 -5.60 -13.95
C MET A 219 -15.40 -5.95 -12.84
N ASN A 220 -16.18 -7.03 -12.95
CA ASN A 220 -17.20 -7.39 -11.97
C ASN A 220 -16.61 -8.28 -10.85
N TYR A 221 -16.65 -7.81 -9.60
CA TYR A 221 -16.10 -8.56 -8.46
C TYR A 221 -16.87 -9.86 -8.18
N GLN A 222 -18.19 -9.90 -8.33
CA GLN A 222 -18.96 -11.13 -8.13
C GLN A 222 -18.54 -12.20 -9.14
N LYS A 223 -18.24 -11.81 -10.39
CA LYS A 223 -17.74 -12.74 -11.40
C LYS A 223 -16.32 -13.25 -11.08
N HIS A 224 -15.48 -12.42 -10.46
CA HIS A 224 -14.18 -12.90 -9.96
C HIS A 224 -14.32 -13.88 -8.78
N ILE A 225 -15.27 -13.62 -7.88
CA ILE A 225 -15.58 -14.50 -6.74
C ILE A 225 -16.14 -15.85 -7.24
N GLU A 226 -17.12 -15.83 -8.14
CA GLU A 226 -17.69 -17.04 -8.77
C GLU A 226 -16.61 -17.91 -9.43
N ALA A 227 -15.57 -17.28 -9.99
CA ALA A 227 -14.44 -17.95 -10.63
C ALA A 227 -13.25 -18.22 -9.70
N ALA A 228 -13.36 -17.97 -8.38
CA ALA A 228 -12.30 -18.12 -7.40
C ALA A 228 -10.97 -17.41 -7.78
N SER A 229 -11.06 -16.18 -8.30
CA SER A 229 -9.93 -15.41 -8.89
C SER A 229 -9.26 -16.04 -10.12
N LEU A 230 -9.85 -17.05 -10.73
CA LEU A 230 -9.35 -17.74 -11.94
C LEU A 230 -10.26 -17.50 -13.15
N MET A 231 -10.88 -16.31 -13.21
CA MET A 231 -11.74 -15.90 -14.33
C MET A 231 -10.98 -15.89 -15.66
N ASN A 232 -9.80 -15.28 -15.67
CA ASN A 232 -8.83 -15.32 -16.75
C ASN A 232 -7.47 -15.80 -16.20
N THR A 233 -6.44 -15.83 -17.04
CA THR A 233 -5.08 -16.15 -16.58
C THR A 233 -4.61 -15.09 -15.57
N PRO A 234 -4.37 -15.43 -14.28
CA PRO A 234 -3.90 -14.49 -13.27
C PRO A 234 -2.40 -14.17 -13.45
N PRO A 235 -1.85 -13.15 -12.76
CA PRO A 235 -0.42 -12.85 -12.81
C PRO A 235 0.35 -13.85 -11.92
N VAL A 236 0.49 -15.09 -12.42
CA VAL A 236 0.98 -16.28 -11.69
C VAL A 236 2.20 -15.99 -10.83
N PHE A 237 3.24 -15.41 -11.41
CA PHE A 237 4.49 -15.13 -10.69
C PHE A 237 4.33 -14.06 -9.61
N SER A 238 3.59 -12.98 -9.88
CA SER A 238 3.34 -11.93 -8.90
C SER A 238 2.48 -12.40 -7.73
N VAL A 239 1.50 -13.29 -7.99
CA VAL A 239 0.73 -13.98 -6.95
C VAL A 239 1.64 -14.85 -6.09
N TYR A 240 2.51 -15.64 -6.72
CA TYR A 240 3.45 -16.49 -6.02
C TYR A 240 4.41 -15.70 -5.11
N VAL A 241 5.01 -14.61 -5.59
CA VAL A 241 5.87 -13.75 -4.77
C VAL A 241 5.09 -13.10 -3.61
N SER A 242 3.83 -12.73 -3.85
CA SER A 242 2.96 -12.21 -2.78
C SER A 242 2.67 -13.28 -1.73
N MET A 243 2.38 -14.51 -2.14
CA MET A 243 2.21 -15.66 -1.24
C MET A 243 3.45 -15.87 -0.37
N LEU A 244 4.64 -15.93 -0.97
CA LEU A 244 5.90 -16.08 -0.24
C LEU A 244 6.12 -14.94 0.77
N THR A 245 5.78 -13.70 0.39
CA THR A 245 5.92 -12.54 1.27
C THR A 245 4.93 -12.61 2.44
N LEU A 246 3.68 -13.01 2.21
CA LEU A 246 2.67 -13.20 3.26
C LEU A 246 3.09 -14.32 4.23
N ARG A 247 3.62 -15.43 3.70
CA ARG A 247 4.19 -16.52 4.51
C ARG A 247 5.33 -16.01 5.38
N TRP A 248 6.27 -15.26 4.81
CA TRP A 248 7.35 -14.65 5.57
C TRP A 248 6.82 -13.73 6.68
N ILE A 249 5.82 -12.89 6.42
CA ILE A 249 5.21 -12.04 7.47
C ILE A 249 4.68 -12.90 8.62
N LEU A 250 3.98 -14.00 8.32
CA LEU A 250 3.47 -14.92 9.33
C LEU A 250 4.59 -15.59 10.13
N GLU A 251 5.64 -16.07 9.47
CA GLU A 251 6.81 -16.70 10.09
C GLU A 251 7.60 -15.73 10.99
N GLN A 252 7.61 -14.43 10.66
CA GLN A 252 8.22 -13.40 11.49
C GLN A 252 7.42 -13.05 12.75
N GLY A 253 6.24 -13.63 12.96
CA GLY A 253 5.36 -13.29 14.10
C GLY A 253 4.15 -12.43 13.74
N GLY A 254 3.82 -12.33 12.45
CA GLY A 254 2.62 -11.67 11.96
C GLY A 254 2.62 -10.15 12.13
N LEU A 255 1.42 -9.56 12.10
CA LEU A 255 1.26 -8.11 12.10
C LEU A 255 1.74 -7.45 13.39
N ALA A 256 1.69 -8.16 14.52
CA ALA A 256 2.20 -7.65 15.80
C ALA A 256 3.70 -7.36 15.72
N GLU A 257 4.48 -8.26 15.12
CA GLU A 257 5.91 -8.03 14.90
C GLU A 257 6.15 -6.95 13.84
N MET A 258 5.42 -6.96 12.72
CA MET A 258 5.55 -5.92 11.70
C MET A 258 5.31 -4.52 12.28
N GLY A 259 4.30 -4.38 13.15
CA GLY A 259 4.00 -3.12 13.84
C GLY A 259 5.15 -2.65 14.73
N LYS A 260 5.78 -3.55 15.49
CA LYS A 260 6.97 -3.21 16.32
C LYS A 260 8.14 -2.74 15.45
N ARG A 261 8.43 -3.44 14.35
CA ARG A 261 9.53 -3.10 13.43
C ARG A 261 9.28 -1.78 12.70
N SER A 262 8.05 -1.56 12.22
CA SER A 262 7.60 -0.31 11.61
C SER A 262 7.77 0.88 12.57
N LEU A 263 7.35 0.70 13.83
CA LEU A 263 7.48 1.72 14.86
C LEU A 263 8.95 2.03 15.17
N ALA A 264 9.80 1.02 15.36
CA ALA A 264 11.21 1.22 15.66
C ALA A 264 11.93 2.02 14.55
N LYS A 265 11.71 1.62 13.28
CA LYS A 265 12.28 2.32 12.11
C LYS A 265 11.83 3.78 12.03
N SER A 266 10.51 3.99 12.07
CA SER A 266 9.95 5.34 11.93
C SER A 266 10.32 6.24 13.10
N GLN A 267 10.33 5.73 14.34
CA GLN A 267 10.78 6.49 15.51
C GLN A 267 12.23 6.91 15.40
N LEU A 268 13.13 5.99 15.04
CA LEU A 268 14.55 6.29 14.86
C LEU A 268 14.75 7.43 13.84
N LEU A 269 14.10 7.31 12.68
CA LEU A 269 14.21 8.32 11.62
C LEU A 269 13.63 9.68 12.06
N TYR A 270 12.41 9.70 12.60
CA TYR A 270 11.77 10.96 13.01
C TYR A 270 12.47 11.63 14.18
N GLN A 271 12.98 10.87 15.16
CA GLN A 271 13.79 11.43 16.24
C GLN A 271 15.11 12.01 15.74
N THR A 272 15.70 11.42 14.70
CA THR A 272 16.90 11.95 14.05
C THR A 272 16.58 13.25 13.32
N LEU A 273 15.52 13.26 12.51
CA LEU A 273 15.03 14.47 11.81
C LEU A 273 14.74 15.62 12.79
N ASP A 274 14.07 15.32 13.90
CA ASP A 274 13.70 16.32 14.90
C ASP A 274 14.91 16.93 15.66
N LYS A 275 16.07 16.25 15.65
CA LYS A 275 17.30 16.70 16.30
C LYS A 275 18.26 17.46 15.37
N LEU A 276 18.06 17.39 14.05
CA LEU A 276 18.96 17.93 13.04
C LEU A 276 18.31 19.14 12.33
N PRO A 277 18.60 20.39 12.73
CA PRO A 277 17.97 21.59 12.20
C PRO A 277 18.17 21.80 10.69
N VAL A 278 19.20 21.19 10.09
CA VAL A 278 19.40 21.18 8.63
C VAL A 278 18.26 20.48 7.88
N PHE A 279 17.49 19.61 8.55
CA PHE A 279 16.32 18.93 7.99
C PHE A 279 15.01 19.47 8.58
N THR A 280 13.95 19.45 7.79
CA THR A 280 12.61 19.84 8.22
C THR A 280 11.54 18.90 7.70
N THR A 281 10.55 18.62 8.54
CA THR A 281 9.35 17.84 8.18
C THR A 281 8.15 18.78 8.19
N ARG A 282 7.37 18.75 7.12
CA ARG A 282 6.16 19.58 7.01
C ARG A 282 4.92 18.89 7.55
N VAL A 283 4.93 17.55 7.57
CA VAL A 283 3.81 16.73 8.01
C VAL A 283 3.57 16.90 9.51
N ALA A 284 2.31 17.12 9.90
CA ALA A 284 1.85 17.17 11.28
C ALA A 284 2.29 15.91 12.04
N ARG A 285 2.83 16.07 13.26
CA ARG A 285 3.51 14.98 13.99
C ARG A 285 2.61 13.76 14.19
N GLU A 286 1.34 13.99 14.49
CA GLU A 286 0.31 13.00 14.72
C GLU A 286 -0.09 12.21 13.45
N ASP A 287 0.17 12.78 12.26
CA ASP A 287 -0.19 12.20 10.97
C ASP A 287 1.01 11.65 10.21
N ARG A 288 2.22 11.73 10.79
CA ARG A 288 3.46 11.21 10.19
C ARG A 288 3.32 9.72 9.86
N SER A 289 3.57 9.39 8.60
CA SER A 289 3.57 7.99 8.13
C SER A 289 4.73 7.21 8.73
N GLN A 290 4.45 5.99 9.19
CA GLN A 290 5.49 5.04 9.59
C GLN A 290 6.13 4.33 8.39
N MET A 291 5.49 4.39 7.21
CA MET A 291 5.94 3.73 5.99
C MET A 291 6.74 4.67 5.08
N ASN A 292 6.37 5.95 4.99
CA ASN A 292 6.99 6.89 4.06
C ASN A 292 7.22 8.24 4.73
N ALA A 293 8.45 8.50 5.16
CA ALA A 293 8.82 9.79 5.70
C ALA A 293 9.21 10.75 4.57
N VAL A 294 8.60 11.93 4.54
CA VAL A 294 8.89 13.01 3.58
C VAL A 294 9.43 14.21 4.35
N PHE A 295 10.58 14.70 3.92
CA PHE A 295 11.30 15.79 4.59
C PHE A 295 12.17 16.55 3.59
N PHE A 296 12.67 17.70 4.03
CA PHE A 296 13.38 18.65 3.20
C PHE A 296 14.64 19.10 3.90
N LEU A 297 15.63 19.57 3.15
CA LEU A 297 16.69 20.39 3.72
C LEU A 297 16.17 21.83 3.88
N THR A 298 16.60 22.49 4.95
CA THR A 298 16.22 23.89 5.22
C THR A 298 16.85 24.85 4.21
N ASP A 299 18.06 24.54 3.73
CA ASP A 299 18.66 25.15 2.55
C ASP A 299 18.48 24.23 1.32
N PRO A 300 17.66 24.62 0.32
CA PRO A 300 17.48 23.85 -0.91
C PRO A 300 18.77 23.60 -1.70
N ALA A 301 19.80 24.44 -1.56
CA ALA A 301 21.08 24.26 -2.26
C ALA A 301 21.82 22.99 -1.78
N LEU A 302 21.50 22.48 -0.58
CA LEU A 302 22.08 21.27 -0.02
C LEU A 302 21.42 19.98 -0.52
N GLU A 303 20.27 20.05 -1.20
CA GLU A 303 19.55 18.84 -1.65
C GLU A 303 20.38 18.01 -2.64
N ALA A 304 20.95 18.66 -3.67
CA ALA A 304 21.78 17.96 -4.64
C ALA A 304 23.06 17.35 -4.02
N PRO A 305 23.85 18.09 -3.21
CA PRO A 305 24.97 17.51 -2.45
C PRO A 305 24.57 16.33 -1.57
N PHE A 306 23.44 16.42 -0.85
CA PHE A 306 22.97 15.33 0.01
C PHE A 306 22.59 14.08 -0.81
N LEU A 307 21.84 14.26 -1.92
CA LEU A 307 21.48 13.16 -2.81
C LEU A 307 22.71 12.50 -3.45
N GLU A 308 23.73 13.26 -3.82
CA GLU A 308 24.99 12.72 -4.33
C GLU A 308 25.75 11.94 -3.25
N ARG A 309 25.72 12.40 -1.99
CA ARG A 309 26.27 11.64 -0.86
C ARG A 309 25.50 10.35 -0.64
N CYS A 310 24.17 10.40 -0.61
CA CYS A 310 23.31 9.22 -0.53
C CYS A 310 23.66 8.18 -1.61
N LYS A 311 23.83 8.61 -2.86
CA LYS A 311 24.22 7.73 -3.97
C LYS A 311 25.59 7.08 -3.74
N LYS A 312 26.59 7.83 -3.27
CA LYS A 312 27.94 7.32 -2.98
C LYS A 312 27.94 6.28 -1.84
N GLU A 313 27.08 6.48 -0.84
CA GLU A 313 26.94 5.58 0.32
C GLU A 313 25.91 4.46 0.10
N GLY A 314 25.41 4.29 -1.13
CA GLY A 314 24.53 3.17 -1.49
C GLY A 314 23.06 3.34 -1.08
N MET A 315 22.60 4.56 -0.78
CA MET A 315 21.18 4.85 -0.49
C MET A 315 20.41 5.04 -1.80
N VAL A 316 19.52 4.10 -2.11
CA VAL A 316 18.75 4.08 -3.36
C VAL A 316 17.31 4.51 -3.11
N GLY A 317 16.75 5.32 -4.00
CA GLY A 317 15.31 5.67 -3.96
C GLY A 317 14.93 6.76 -2.97
N VAL A 318 15.90 7.57 -2.50
CA VAL A 318 15.70 8.59 -1.46
C VAL A 318 15.21 9.95 -1.98
N LYS A 319 15.22 10.16 -3.30
CA LYS A 319 14.73 11.41 -3.91
C LYS A 319 13.20 11.50 -3.75
N GLY A 320 12.73 12.66 -3.29
CA GLY A 320 11.32 12.96 -3.14
C GLY A 320 10.55 12.90 -4.47
N TYR A 321 9.23 12.80 -4.36
CA TYR A 321 8.38 12.70 -5.54
C TYR A 321 8.34 14.02 -6.31
N ARG A 322 8.32 13.97 -7.65
CA ARG A 322 8.50 15.14 -8.53
C ARG A 322 7.62 16.36 -8.24
N THR A 323 6.40 16.18 -7.71
CA THR A 323 5.47 17.28 -7.42
C THR A 323 5.63 17.85 -6.01
N ILE A 324 6.26 17.10 -5.09
CA ILE A 324 6.50 17.52 -3.71
C ILE A 324 7.94 18.02 -3.52
N GLY A 325 8.90 17.44 -4.23
CA GLY A 325 10.33 17.71 -4.08
C GLY A 325 10.90 17.07 -2.81
N GLY A 326 12.08 17.55 -2.39
CA GLY A 326 12.71 17.11 -1.15
C GLY A 326 13.20 15.66 -1.17
N LEU A 327 13.15 15.05 -0.01
CA LEU A 327 13.63 13.71 0.28
C LEU A 327 12.49 12.83 0.76
N ARG A 328 12.57 11.55 0.43
CA ARG A 328 11.62 10.55 0.92
C ARG A 328 12.29 9.24 1.21
N VAL A 329 12.02 8.69 2.38
CA VAL A 329 12.52 7.39 2.81
C VAL A 329 11.33 6.46 3.02
N SER A 330 11.31 5.34 2.28
CA SER A 330 10.25 4.33 2.40
C SER A 330 10.75 3.15 3.24
N MET A 331 10.06 2.87 4.34
CA MET A 331 10.45 1.94 5.42
C MET A 331 9.52 0.73 5.51
N TYR A 332 9.10 0.20 4.36
CA TYR A 332 8.25 -0.98 4.22
C TYR A 332 8.77 -2.20 5.00
N ASN A 333 7.93 -3.22 5.19
CA ASN A 333 8.18 -4.37 6.07
C ASN A 333 9.54 -5.02 5.85
N ALA A 334 9.93 -5.21 4.58
CA ALA A 334 11.17 -5.88 4.18
C ALA A 334 12.44 -5.01 4.32
N LEU A 335 12.31 -3.71 4.61
CA LEU A 335 13.47 -2.87 4.91
C LEU A 335 13.90 -3.12 6.36
N GLU A 336 15.14 -3.58 6.54
CA GLU A 336 15.73 -3.82 7.86
C GLU A 336 16.02 -2.51 8.62
N LEU A 337 15.97 -2.59 9.97
CA LEU A 337 16.27 -1.45 10.85
C LEU A 337 17.67 -0.89 10.62
N GLU A 338 18.66 -1.77 10.37
CA GLU A 338 20.04 -1.40 10.09
C GLU A 338 20.16 -0.41 8.92
N SER A 339 19.31 -0.55 7.89
CA SER A 339 19.31 0.41 6.77
C SER A 339 18.90 1.81 7.23
N VAL A 340 17.95 1.91 8.15
CA VAL A 340 17.51 3.19 8.73
C VAL A 340 18.58 3.76 9.66
N GLU A 341 19.28 2.91 10.43
CA GLU A 341 20.41 3.33 11.28
C GLU A 341 21.54 3.95 10.45
N ILE A 342 21.94 3.28 9.37
CA ILE A 342 22.99 3.77 8.47
C ILE A 342 22.55 5.07 7.78
N PHE A 343 21.27 5.17 7.38
CA PHE A 343 20.73 6.42 6.84
C PHE A 343 20.75 7.57 7.85
N CYS A 344 20.35 7.33 9.10
CA CYS A 344 20.40 8.33 10.17
C CYS A 344 21.83 8.76 10.50
N ALA A 345 22.79 7.84 10.48
CA ALA A 345 24.20 8.14 10.64
C ALA A 345 24.73 9.05 9.50
N LEU A 346 24.35 8.75 8.26
CA LEU A 346 24.67 9.59 7.09
C LEU A 346 24.07 11.00 7.23
N MET A 347 22.80 11.11 7.64
CA MET A 347 22.16 12.40 7.91
C MET A 347 22.91 13.21 8.97
N THR A 348 23.33 12.54 10.05
CA THR A 348 24.06 13.18 11.15
C THR A 348 25.46 13.65 10.70
N ASP A 349 26.20 12.84 9.95
CA ASP A 349 27.51 13.22 9.37
C ASP A 349 27.37 14.40 8.38
N PHE A 350 26.30 14.41 7.59
CA PHE A 350 26.02 15.51 6.67
C PHE A 350 25.67 16.81 7.42
N ALA A 351 24.78 16.72 8.41
CA ALA A 351 24.40 17.87 9.24
C ALA A 351 25.62 18.49 9.94
N ALA A 352 26.48 17.68 10.56
CA ALA A 352 27.69 18.17 11.24
C ALA A 352 28.62 19.05 10.37
N LYS A 353 28.54 18.93 9.04
CA LYS A 353 29.33 19.72 8.06
C LYS A 353 28.57 20.94 7.51
N HIS A 354 27.26 21.01 7.71
CA HIS A 354 26.36 21.94 7.01
C HIS A 354 25.32 22.64 7.91
N GLY A 355 25.28 22.40 9.23
CA GLY A 355 24.42 23.09 10.21
C GLY A 355 23.50 22.15 10.99
#